data_AF-A0A094LDU5-F1
#
_entry.id   AF-A0A094LDU5-F1
#
_cell.length_a   1.000
_cell.length_b   1.000
_cell.length_c   1.000
_cell.angle_alpha   90.00
_cell.angle_beta   90.00
_cell.angle_gamma   90.00
#
_symmetry.space_group_name_H-M   'P 1'
#
loop_
_entity.id
_entity.type
_entity.pdbx_description
1 polymer ?
#
loop_
_entity_poly.entity_id
_entity_poly.type
_entity_poly.pdbx_seq_one_letter_code
_entity_poly.pdbx_strand_id
1 'polypeptide(L)'
;ETNEALQNEEIGHKDDDQNPVSTDNVKIEIIDDEESDMISNSEVDQMSSLLDYKNEEVRFIENELENHKQKYFELQTFTRSLILAIKSDDKEQQQALLSDLPPELEEMDFNHASPEPDDTSFSLSSLSEKNASDSL
;
A
#
# COMPACT_ATOMS: atom_id res chain seq x y z
N GLU A 1 10.45 31.59 32.80
CA GLU A 1 9.81 31.50 34.12
C GLU A 1 8.36 31.95 34.01
N THR A 2 7.48 31.30 34.77
CA THR A 2 6.10 31.67 35.21
C THR A 2 5.02 31.87 34.14
N ASN A 3 4.08 30.93 33.93
CA ASN A 3 2.86 30.58 34.69
C ASN A 3 1.73 31.64 34.72
N GLU A 4 0.58 31.18 34.24
CA GLU A 4 -0.82 31.48 34.62
C GLU A 4 -1.40 32.89 34.45
N ALA A 5 -2.49 32.95 33.68
CA ALA A 5 -3.81 33.46 34.08
C ALA A 5 -4.55 34.06 32.86
N LEU A 6 -5.27 33.24 32.10
CA LEU A 6 -6.32 33.77 31.23
C LEU A 6 -7.62 33.80 32.02
N GLN A 7 -8.02 35.02 32.31
CA GLN A 7 -9.23 35.43 33.00
C GLN A 7 -10.46 35.03 32.18
N ASN A 8 -11.39 34.36 32.85
CA ASN A 8 -12.75 34.16 32.38
C ASN A 8 -13.59 35.37 32.80
N GLU A 9 -14.10 36.14 31.84
CA GLU A 9 -15.26 37.01 32.03
C GLU A 9 -16.32 36.56 31.00
N GLU A 10 -17.37 35.90 31.49
CA GLU A 10 -18.70 36.49 31.64
C GLU A 10 -19.36 36.84 30.29
N ILE A 11 -20.15 35.89 29.76
CA ILE A 11 -21.37 36.23 29.00
C ILE A 11 -22.49 35.29 29.46
N GLY A 12 -23.40 35.87 30.25
CA GLY A 12 -24.82 35.92 29.90
C GLY A 12 -25.60 34.61 29.91
N HIS A 13 -26.11 34.27 31.09
CA HIS A 13 -27.28 33.44 31.30
C HIS A 13 -28.48 33.99 30.50
N LYS A 14 -29.03 33.16 29.59
CA LYS A 14 -30.43 33.26 29.16
C LYS A 14 -31.00 31.85 29.11
N ASP A 15 -31.81 31.57 30.11
CA ASP A 15 -32.76 30.48 30.15
C ASP A 15 -33.70 30.58 28.95
N ASP A 16 -33.93 29.46 28.26
CA ASP A 16 -35.27 29.10 27.79
C ASP A 16 -35.31 27.60 27.42
N ASP A 17 -36.45 26.99 27.77
CA ASP A 17 -36.94 25.66 27.38
C ASP A 17 -36.41 24.40 28.08
N GLN A 18 -36.89 24.24 29.31
CA GLN A 18 -37.72 23.10 29.75
C GLN A 18 -37.66 21.82 28.88
N ASN A 19 -36.76 20.91 29.25
CA ASN A 19 -37.13 19.49 29.47
C ASN A 19 -36.02 18.81 30.29
N PRO A 20 -36.13 18.68 31.63
CA PRO A 20 -35.30 17.70 32.31
C PRO A 20 -35.87 16.33 31.94
N VAL A 21 -35.40 15.74 30.83
CA VAL A 21 -35.53 14.31 30.63
C VAL A 21 -34.83 13.68 31.81
N SER A 22 -35.64 13.27 32.80
CA SER A 22 -35.19 12.62 34.01
C SER A 22 -34.45 11.35 33.58
N THR A 23 -33.11 11.41 33.63
CA THR A 23 -32.24 10.26 33.41
C THR A 23 -32.26 9.30 34.60
N ASP A 24 -33.04 9.62 35.65
CA ASP A 24 -33.13 8.95 36.94
C ASP A 24 -33.78 7.56 36.91
N ASN A 25 -33.97 7.00 35.71
CA ASN A 25 -34.58 5.70 35.46
C ASN A 25 -33.74 4.85 34.48
N VAL A 26 -32.59 5.34 34.02
CA VAL A 26 -31.69 4.58 33.14
C VAL A 26 -30.78 3.72 34.01
N LYS A 27 -31.21 2.48 34.25
CA LYS A 27 -30.36 1.47 34.89
C LYS A 27 -29.28 1.05 33.89
N ILE A 28 -28.08 1.58 34.05
CA ILE A 28 -26.91 1.14 33.31
C ILE A 28 -26.54 -0.23 33.86
N GLU A 29 -26.76 -1.27 33.07
CA GLU A 29 -26.25 -2.61 33.31
C GLU A 29 -24.87 -2.69 32.67
N ILE A 30 -23.83 -2.77 33.51
CA ILE A 30 -22.49 -3.13 33.06
C ILE A 30 -22.56 -4.64 32.85
N ILE A 31 -22.75 -5.06 31.61
CA ILE A 31 -22.51 -6.44 31.22
C ILE A 31 -21.00 -6.62 31.36
N ASP A 32 -20.60 -7.68 32.05
CA ASP A 32 -19.22 -8.10 32.13
C ASP A 32 -19.01 -9.05 30.94
N ASP A 33 -18.84 -8.49 29.75
CA ASP A 33 -18.59 -9.21 28.51
C ASP A 33 -17.15 -9.77 28.47
N GLU A 34 -16.69 -10.36 29.59
CA GLU A 34 -15.42 -11.08 29.72
C GLU A 34 -15.29 -12.23 28.70
N GLU A 35 -16.37 -12.66 28.04
CA GLU A 35 -16.32 -13.65 26.95
C GLU A 35 -16.11 -13.02 25.56
N SER A 36 -16.42 -11.73 25.36
CA SER A 36 -16.14 -11.02 24.10
C SER A 36 -14.69 -10.54 24.02
N ASP A 37 -14.01 -10.38 25.17
CA ASP A 37 -12.61 -9.96 25.26
C ASP A 37 -11.61 -11.15 25.21
N MET A 38 -12.10 -12.39 25.16
CA MET A 38 -11.25 -13.56 24.98
C MET A 38 -11.13 -13.93 23.50
N ILE A 39 -10.09 -13.38 22.86
CA ILE A 39 -9.65 -13.88 21.53
C ILE A 39 -9.50 -15.40 21.65
N SER A 40 -10.28 -16.13 20.87
CA SER A 40 -10.24 -17.59 20.90
C SER A 40 -8.89 -18.06 20.41
N ASN A 41 -8.35 -19.15 20.98
CA ASN A 41 -7.09 -19.73 20.51
C ASN A 41 -7.10 -20.00 18.98
N SER A 42 -8.27 -20.33 18.41
CA SER A 42 -8.45 -20.48 16.97
C SER A 42 -8.27 -19.17 16.19
N GLU A 43 -8.69 -18.03 16.71
CA GLU A 43 -8.49 -16.72 16.09
C GLU A 43 -7.01 -16.32 16.18
N VAL A 44 -6.34 -16.64 17.28
CA VAL A 44 -4.88 -16.48 17.42
C VAL A 44 -4.12 -17.30 16.38
N ASP A 45 -4.46 -18.57 16.20
CA ASP A 45 -3.82 -19.46 15.21
C ASP A 45 -4.07 -18.99 13.77
N GLN A 46 -5.28 -18.49 13.48
CA GLN A 46 -5.61 -17.90 12.18
C GLN A 46 -4.79 -16.63 11.92
N MET A 47 -4.69 -15.74 12.91
CA MET A 47 -3.86 -14.53 12.83
C MET A 47 -2.38 -14.88 12.66
N SER A 48 -1.89 -15.90 13.38
CA SER A 48 -0.50 -16.37 13.24
C SER A 48 -0.22 -16.84 11.82
N SER A 49 -1.10 -17.68 11.26
CA SER A 49 -0.95 -18.19 9.88
C SER A 49 -0.95 -17.05 8.85
N LEU A 50 -1.81 -16.06 9.03
CA LEU A 50 -1.86 -14.87 8.18
C LEU A 50 -0.57 -14.03 8.30
N LEU A 51 -0.05 -13.85 9.51
CA LEU A 51 1.21 -13.14 9.73
C LEU A 51 2.39 -13.88 9.07
N ASP A 52 2.44 -15.20 9.17
CA ASP A 52 3.47 -16.00 8.51
C ASP A 52 3.42 -15.87 6.99
N TYR A 53 2.23 -15.93 6.39
CA TYR A 53 2.03 -15.71 4.96
C TYR A 53 2.47 -14.30 4.55
N LYS A 54 2.04 -13.26 5.27
CA LYS A 54 2.44 -11.88 4.98
C LYS A 54 3.95 -11.67 5.12
N ASN A 55 4.59 -12.34 6.08
CA ASN A 55 6.04 -12.27 6.25
C ASN A 55 6.78 -12.94 5.07
N GLU A 56 6.26 -14.05 4.55
CA GLU A 56 6.84 -14.69 3.36
C GLU A 56 6.67 -13.82 2.11
N GLU A 57 5.50 -13.21 1.92
CA GLU A 57 5.24 -12.29 0.82
C GLU A 57 6.21 -11.09 0.85
N VAL A 58 6.46 -10.52 2.03
CA VAL A 58 7.44 -9.43 2.19
C VAL A 58 8.85 -9.91 1.81
N ARG A 59 9.28 -11.08 2.28
CA ARG A 59 10.60 -11.64 1.91
C ARG A 59 10.73 -11.86 0.40
N PHE A 60 9.67 -12.35 -0.23
CA PHE A 60 9.64 -12.56 -1.68
C PHE A 60 9.82 -11.22 -2.41
N ILE A 61 9.04 -10.20 -2.05
CA ILE A 61 9.14 -8.87 -2.67
C ILE A 61 10.52 -8.24 -2.44
N GLU A 62 11.10 -8.38 -1.24
CA GLU A 62 12.44 -7.90 -0.94
C GLU A 62 13.50 -8.58 -1.81
N ASN A 63 13.40 -9.89 -2.02
CA ASN A 63 14.29 -10.64 -2.90
C ASN A 63 14.16 -10.18 -4.36
N GLU A 64 12.94 -10.04 -4.88
CA GLU A 64 12.71 -9.56 -6.24
C GLU A 64 13.24 -8.13 -6.42
N LEU A 65 13.04 -7.26 -5.43
CA LEU A 65 13.59 -5.91 -5.45
C LEU A 65 15.12 -5.91 -5.52
N GLU A 66 15.78 -6.77 -4.75
CA GLU A 66 17.23 -6.89 -4.78
C GLU A 66 17.73 -7.44 -6.13
N ASN A 67 17.02 -8.43 -6.69
CA ASN A 67 17.29 -8.92 -8.04
C ASN A 67 17.20 -7.79 -9.08
N HIS A 68 16.12 -7.00 -9.04
CA HIS A 68 15.95 -5.87 -9.96
C HIS A 68 17.01 -4.78 -9.78
N LYS A 69 17.46 -4.49 -8.56
CA LYS A 69 18.56 -3.55 -8.33
C LYS A 69 19.85 -4.04 -8.97
N GLN A 70 20.18 -5.32 -8.82
CA GLN A 70 21.38 -5.90 -9.41
C GLN A 70 21.33 -5.82 -10.94
N LYS A 71 20.21 -6.24 -11.55
CA LYS A 71 19.97 -6.13 -12.99
C LYS A 71 20.12 -4.70 -13.50
N TYR A 72 19.52 -3.73 -12.79
CA TYR A 72 19.64 -2.31 -13.13
C TYR A 72 21.10 -1.82 -13.04
N PHE A 73 21.84 -2.24 -12.01
CA PHE A 73 23.24 -1.88 -11.85
C PHE A 73 24.11 -2.42 -13.00
N GLU A 74 23.89 -3.67 -13.41
CA GLU A 74 24.57 -4.29 -14.54
C GLU A 74 24.26 -3.55 -15.84
N LEU A 75 22.97 -3.30 -16.13
CA LEU A 75 22.54 -2.56 -17.31
C LEU A 75 23.10 -1.14 -17.34
N GLN A 76 23.12 -0.46 -16.19
CA GLN A 76 23.71 0.88 -16.06
C GLN A 76 25.22 0.83 -16.35
N THR A 77 25.93 -0.16 -15.81
CA THR A 77 27.37 -0.33 -15.99
C THR A 77 27.71 -0.62 -17.44
N PHE A 78 26.97 -1.54 -18.07
CA PHE A 78 27.06 -1.83 -19.50
C PHE A 78 26.87 -0.57 -20.33
N THR A 79 25.77 0.16 -20.12
CA THR A 79 25.43 1.36 -20.89
C THR A 79 26.52 2.43 -20.76
N ARG A 80 27.03 2.68 -19.56
CA ARG A 80 28.14 3.62 -19.34
C ARG A 80 29.40 3.19 -20.08
N SER A 81 29.75 1.91 -20.01
CA SER A 81 30.92 1.35 -20.68
C SER A 81 30.82 1.46 -22.20
N LEU A 82 29.64 1.16 -22.76
CA LEU A 82 29.37 1.28 -24.18
C LEU A 82 29.46 2.74 -24.65
N ILE A 83 28.86 3.68 -23.91
CA ILE A 83 28.97 5.12 -24.20
C ILE A 83 30.43 5.57 -24.21
N LEU A 84 31.24 5.13 -23.25
CA LEU A 84 32.66 5.48 -23.21
C LEU A 84 33.40 4.95 -24.42
N ALA A 85 33.20 3.68 -24.78
CA ALA A 85 33.82 3.04 -25.95
C ALA A 85 33.40 3.72 -27.27
N ILE A 86 32.14 4.17 -27.38
CA ILE A 86 31.66 4.95 -28.54
C ILE A 86 32.34 6.32 -28.59
N LYS A 87 32.44 7.01 -27.45
CA LYS A 87 33.06 8.34 -27.38
C LYS A 87 34.56 8.31 -27.67
N SER A 88 35.24 7.20 -27.37
CA SER A 88 36.66 6.99 -27.69
C SER A 88 36.89 6.38 -29.07
N ASP A 89 35.83 6.06 -29.82
CA ASP A 89 35.86 5.30 -31.07
C ASP A 89 36.59 3.94 -30.97
N ASP A 90 36.55 3.33 -29.78
CA ASP A 90 37.14 2.02 -29.51
C ASP A 90 36.24 0.91 -30.07
N LYS A 91 36.49 0.50 -31.32
CA LYS A 91 35.70 -0.51 -32.03
C LYS A 91 35.83 -1.91 -31.42
N GLU A 92 36.97 -2.24 -30.85
CA GLU A 92 37.21 -3.54 -30.23
C GLU A 92 36.37 -3.67 -28.95
N GLN A 93 36.40 -2.64 -28.10
CA GLN A 93 35.59 -2.62 -26.88
C GLN A 93 34.09 -2.55 -27.19
N GLN A 94 33.68 -1.78 -28.20
CA GLN A 94 32.29 -1.78 -28.67
C GLN A 94 31.83 -3.18 -29.06
N GLN A 95 32.63 -3.90 -29.86
CA GLN A 95 32.27 -5.25 -30.30
C GLN A 95 32.27 -6.25 -29.14
N ALA A 96 33.21 -6.14 -28.20
CA ALA A 96 33.24 -6.99 -27.02
C ALA A 96 31.97 -6.83 -26.18
N LEU A 97 31.56 -5.59 -25.89
CA LEU A 97 30.35 -5.28 -25.14
C LEU A 97 29.08 -5.74 -25.88
N LEU A 98 28.98 -5.50 -27.20
CA LEU A 98 27.81 -5.93 -27.98
C LEU A 98 27.70 -7.43 -28.17
N SER A 99 28.79 -8.18 -27.97
CA SER A 99 28.78 -9.64 -28.00
C SER A 99 28.37 -10.27 -26.65
N ASP A 100 28.41 -9.47 -25.57
CA ASP A 100 28.13 -9.88 -24.19
C ASP A 100 27.06 -8.94 -23.61
N LEU A 101 25.84 -9.06 -24.15
CA LEU A 101 24.73 -8.20 -23.76
C LEU A 101 24.20 -8.62 -22.38
N PRO A 102 23.84 -7.66 -21.50
CA PRO A 102 23.10 -7.99 -20.30
C PRO A 102 21.77 -8.68 -20.66
N PRO A 103 21.34 -9.72 -19.91
CA PRO A 103 20.18 -10.54 -20.26
C PRO A 103 18.90 -9.75 -20.52
N GLU A 104 18.71 -8.63 -19.83
CA GLU A 104 17.56 -7.74 -19.99
C GLU A 104 17.42 -7.18 -21.40
N LEU A 105 18.52 -7.07 -22.15
CA LEU A 105 18.53 -6.59 -23.53
C LEU A 105 18.34 -7.70 -24.56
N GLU A 106 18.68 -8.95 -24.22
CA GLU A 106 18.50 -10.10 -25.12
C GLU A 106 17.01 -10.41 -25.34
N GLU A 107 16.20 -10.23 -24.30
CA GLU A 107 14.75 -10.50 -24.33
C GLU A 107 13.91 -9.31 -24.82
N MET A 108 14.53 -8.14 -25.03
CA MET A 108 13.81 -6.92 -25.38
C MET A 108 13.53 -6.87 -26.89
N ASP A 109 12.26 -7.07 -27.28
CA ASP A 109 11.85 -6.88 -28.67
C ASP A 109 11.69 -5.39 -29.00
N PHE A 110 12.77 -4.79 -29.49
CA PHE A 110 12.82 -3.39 -29.92
C PHE A 110 11.83 -3.06 -31.06
N ASN A 111 11.25 -4.07 -31.72
CA ASN A 111 10.28 -3.85 -32.80
C ASN A 111 8.86 -3.59 -32.28
N HIS A 112 8.59 -3.85 -30.99
CA HIS A 112 7.25 -3.72 -30.38
C HIS A 112 7.23 -2.89 -29.08
N ALA A 113 8.32 -2.19 -28.76
CA ALA A 113 8.48 -1.43 -27.51
C ALA A 113 7.57 -0.18 -27.36
N SER A 114 6.71 0.12 -28.33
CA SER A 114 5.68 1.16 -28.20
C SER A 114 4.33 0.50 -27.98
N PRO A 115 3.76 0.53 -26.75
CA PRO A 115 2.34 0.31 -26.59
C PRO A 115 1.61 1.32 -27.48
N GLU A 116 0.67 0.87 -28.31
CA GLU A 116 -0.29 1.82 -28.88
C GLU A 116 -1.04 2.48 -27.70
N PRO A 117 -1.30 3.80 -27.74
CA PRO A 117 -1.82 4.55 -26.60
C PRO A 117 -3.24 4.14 -26.12
N ASP A 118 -3.86 3.14 -26.71
CA ASP A 118 -5.31 2.92 -26.61
C ASP A 118 -5.75 1.72 -25.73
N ASP A 119 -4.83 0.91 -25.19
CA ASP A 119 -5.19 -0.33 -24.46
C ASP A 119 -5.36 -0.18 -22.93
N THR A 120 -5.50 1.05 -22.41
CA THR A 120 -5.82 1.27 -20.98
C THR A 120 -7.33 1.31 -20.70
N SER A 121 -8.10 0.41 -21.30
CA SER A 121 -9.50 0.20 -20.94
C SER A 121 -9.60 -0.79 -19.76
N PHE A 122 -9.43 -0.29 -18.53
CA PHE A 122 -9.91 -1.01 -17.36
C PHE A 122 -11.45 -0.91 -17.32
N SER A 123 -12.13 -1.89 -17.89
CA SER A 123 -13.57 -2.06 -17.73
C SER A 123 -13.85 -2.64 -16.33
N LEU A 124 -14.02 -1.76 -15.34
CA LEU A 124 -14.58 -2.10 -14.04
C LEU A 124 -16.08 -2.36 -14.21
N SER A 125 -16.47 -3.60 -14.52
CA SER A 125 -17.87 -4.02 -14.37
C SER A 125 -18.16 -4.18 -12.88
N SER A 126 -18.72 -3.13 -12.26
CA SER A 126 -19.25 -3.19 -10.90
C SER A 126 -20.33 -4.26 -10.79
N LEU A 127 -20.13 -5.25 -9.91
CA LEU A 127 -21.22 -6.13 -9.47
C LEU A 127 -22.26 -5.26 -8.74
N SER A 128 -23.42 -5.04 -9.34
CA SER A 128 -24.58 -4.52 -8.64
C SER A 128 -25.25 -5.66 -7.88
N GLU A 129 -25.16 -5.62 -6.55
CA GLU A 129 -25.93 -6.47 -5.64
C GLU A 129 -27.43 -6.35 -5.94
N LYS A 130 -28.05 -7.49 -6.26
CA LYS A 130 -29.51 -7.59 -6.37
C LYS A 130 -30.09 -7.86 -4.99
N ASN A 131 -30.40 -6.79 -4.25
CA ASN A 131 -31.39 -6.86 -3.17
C ASN A 131 -32.76 -7.09 -3.81
N ALA A 132 -33.31 -8.30 -3.68
CA ALA A 132 -34.72 -8.54 -3.90
C ALA A 132 -35.41 -8.47 -2.54
N SER A 133 -35.81 -7.26 -2.15
CA SER A 133 -36.77 -7.03 -1.09
C SER A 133 -38.16 -7.49 -1.55
N ASP A 134 -38.74 -8.33 -0.72
CA ASP A 134 -40.16 -8.51 -0.41
C ASP A 134 -41.08 -7.37 -0.91
N SER A 135 -42.11 -7.69 -1.70
CA SER A 135 -43.44 -7.05 -1.75
C SER A 135 -44.30 -7.53 -2.94
N LEU A 136 -45.27 -8.41 -2.66
CA LEU A 136 -46.71 -8.36 -3.01
C LEU A 136 -47.33 -9.76 -3.07
#